data_AF-A0A6A2RQB9-F1
#
_entry.id   AF-A0A6A2RQB9-F1
#
_cell.length_a   1.000
_cell.length_b   1.000
_cell.length_c   1.000
_cell.angle_alpha   90.00
_cell.angle_beta   90.00
_cell.angle_gamma   90.00
#
_symmetry.space_group_name_H-M   'P 1'
#
loop_
_entity.id
_entity.type
_entity.pdbx_description
1 polymer ?
#
loop_
_entity_poly.entity_id
_entity_poly.type
_entity_poly.pdbx_seq_one_letter_code
_entity_poly.pdbx_strand_id
1 'polypeptide(L)' 'MDVIIGADITGLSYAMFAGNMDYRILENDNSIGGYCRTTKRNGFVWDYSGHFFHFQDPCIRNY' A
#
# COMPACT_ATOMS: atom_id res chain seq x y z
N MET A 1 4.01 -7.53 -19.34
CA MET A 1 2.90 -6.95 -18.58
C MET A 1 2.77 -7.78 -17.32
N ASP A 2 3.12 -7.21 -16.18
CA ASP A 2 3.06 -7.93 -14.91
C ASP A 2 1.66 -7.81 -14.30
N VAL A 3 1.20 -8.88 -13.67
CA VAL A 3 -0.07 -8.88 -12.92
C VAL A 3 0.26 -9.01 -11.44
N ILE A 4 -0.08 -7.97 -10.69
CA ILE A 4 0.13 -7.86 -9.25
C ILE A 4 -1.21 -8.19 -8.57
N ILE A 5 -1.21 -9.21 -7.72
CA ILE A 5 -2.40 -9.61 -6.96
C ILE A 5 -2.26 -9.08 -5.54
N GLY A 6 -3.17 -8.17 -5.18
CA GLY A 6 -3.13 -7.41 -3.93
C GLY A 6 -2.57 -6.01 -4.11
N ALA A 7 -3.34 -5.00 -3.68
CA ALA A 7 -2.93 -3.60 -3.60
C ALA A 7 -2.60 -3.23 -2.15
N ASP A 8 -1.87 -4.09 -1.45
CA ASP A 8 -1.31 -3.82 -0.13
C ASP A 8 0.03 -3.06 -0.23
N ILE A 9 0.71 -2.86 0.90
CA ILE A 9 1.99 -2.14 0.93
C ILE A 9 3.03 -2.81 0.03
N THR A 10 3.04 -4.13 -0.10
CA THR A 10 4.02 -4.86 -0.91
C THR A 10 3.71 -4.72 -2.40
N GLY A 11 2.46 -4.97 -2.80
CA GLY A 11 2.04 -4.84 -4.20
C GLY A 11 2.16 -3.40 -4.72
N LEU A 12 1.77 -2.41 -3.90
CA LEU A 12 1.92 -1.00 -4.25
C LEU A 12 3.38 -0.56 -4.29
N SER A 13 4.22 -1.04 -3.37
CA SER A 13 5.66 -0.74 -3.41
C SER A 13 6.30 -1.29 -4.69
N TYR A 14 5.99 -2.53 -5.05
CA TYR A 14 6.49 -3.10 -6.31
C TYR A 14 6.04 -2.28 -7.53
N ALA A 15 4.75 -1.95 -7.62
CA ALA A 15 4.20 -1.12 -8.70
C ALA A 15 4.89 0.25 -8.81
N MET A 16 5.23 0.85 -7.65
CA MET A 16 5.96 2.11 -7.58
C MET A 16 7.38 1.99 -8.13
N PHE A 17 8.12 0.94 -7.75
CA PHE A 17 9.48 0.70 -8.22
C PHE A 17 9.56 0.12 -9.64
N ALA A 18 8.46 -0.40 -10.18
CA ALA A 18 8.37 -0.87 -11.56
C ALA A 18 8.47 0.28 -12.59
N GLY A 19 8.31 1.54 -12.18
CA GLY A 19 8.50 2.70 -13.04
C GLY A 19 7.55 2.72 -14.24
N ASN A 20 8.10 2.83 -15.45
CA ASN A 20 7.33 2.89 -16.70
C ASN A 20 6.98 1.50 -17.28
N MET A 21 7.26 0.41 -16.56
CA MET A 21 6.84 -0.91 -16.99
C MET A 21 5.32 -1.03 -16.96
N ASP A 22 4.75 -1.73 -17.93
CA ASP A 22 3.31 -1.97 -17.99
C ASP A 22 2.90 -3.06 -17.00
N TYR A 23 1.98 -2.73 -16.08
CA TYR A 23 1.48 -3.65 -15.07
C TYR A 23 -0.01 -3.43 -14.78
N ARG A 24 -0.66 -4.45 -14.21
CA ARG A 24 -2.02 -4.39 -13.69
C ARG A 24 -2.06 -4.85 -12.26
N ILE A 25 -2.68 -4.07 -11.38
CA ILE A 25 -2.96 -4.47 -10.00
C ILE A 25 -4.41 -4.93 -9.90
N LEU A 26 -4.64 -6.08 -9.27
CA LEU A 26 -5.95 -6.62 -8.96
C LEU A 26 -6.09 -6.69 -7.44
N GLU A 27 -7.04 -5.94 -6.90
CA GLU A 27 -7.39 -5.94 -5.47
C GLU A 27 -8.81 -6.50 -5.33
N ASN A 28 -9.01 -7.34 -4.31
CA ASN A 28 -10.30 -7.94 -4.02
C ASN A 28 -11.22 -6.97 -3.27
N ASP A 29 -10.64 -6.08 -2.45
CA ASP A 29 -11.38 -5.07 -1.72
C ASP A 29 -11.76 -3.85 -2.59
N ASN A 30 -12.81 -3.15 -2.19
CA ASN A 30 -13.26 -1.90 -2.83
C ASN A 30 -12.30 -0.71 -2.63
N SER A 31 -11.20 -0.90 -1.89
CA SER A 31 -10.20 0.12 -1.62
C SER A 31 -8.84 -0.52 -1.38
N ILE A 32 -7.80 0.15 -1.86
CA ILE A 32 -6.41 -0.28 -1.73
C ILE A 32 -5.88 -0.09 -0.30
N GLY A 33 -4.71 -0.65 -0.03
CA GLY A 33 -3.93 -0.45 1.20
C GLY A 33 -3.82 -1.69 2.08
N GLY A 34 -4.57 -2.76 1.80
CA GLY A 34 -4.57 -3.98 2.61
C GLY A 34 -4.75 -3.68 4.10
N TYR A 35 -3.87 -4.20 4.95
CA TYR A 35 -3.89 -3.93 6.39
C TYR A 35 -3.42 -2.51 6.79
N CYS A 36 -2.73 -1.79 5.91
CA CYS A 36 -2.38 -0.39 6.12
C CYS A 36 -3.53 0.57 5.79
N ARG A 37 -4.70 0.05 5.42
CA ARG A 37 -5.88 0.85 5.10
C ARG A 37 -6.44 1.54 6.34
N THR A 38 -6.82 2.81 6.15
CA THR A 38 -7.53 3.62 7.12
C THR A 38 -8.95 3.91 6.64
N THR A 39 -9.96 3.74 7.50
CA THR A 39 -11.35 4.14 7.26
C THR A 39 -11.76 5.32 8.13
N LYS A 40 -12.42 6.31 7.54
CA LYS A 40 -12.96 7.47 8.25
C LYS A 40 -14.47 7.32 8.35
N ARG A 41 -14.99 7.22 9.58
CA ARG A 41 -16.42 7.00 9.81
C ARG A 41 -16.89 7.71 11.06
N ASN A 42 -17.99 8.46 10.94
CA ASN A 42 -18.64 9.17 12.05
C ASN A 42 -17.69 10.10 12.83
N GLY A 43 -16.76 10.77 12.14
CA GLY A 43 -15.78 11.65 12.77
C GLY A 43 -14.56 10.93 13.37
N PHE A 44 -14.49 9.60 13.28
CA PHE A 44 -13.36 8.80 13.75
C PHE A 44 -12.52 8.28 12.58
N VAL A 45 -11.25 7.99 12.88
CA VAL A 45 -10.27 7.40 11.98
C VAL A 45 -9.88 6.04 12.55
N TRP A 46 -10.00 4.99 11.75
CA TRP A 46 -9.72 3.62 12.16
C TRP A 46 -8.76 2.96 11.19
N ASP A 47 -7.67 2.42 11.71
CA ASP A 47 -6.74 1.60 10.95
C ASP A 47 -7.15 0.13 11.03
N TYR A 48 -7.05 -0.59 9.91
CA TYR A 48 -7.36 -2.02 9.86
C TYR A 48 -6.38 -2.85 10.70
N SER A 49 -5.13 -2.41 10.79
CA SER A 49 -4.12 -2.90 11.72
C SER A 49 -3.26 -1.72 12.18
N GLY A 50 -2.76 -1.76 13.41
CA GLY A 50 -1.78 -0.78 13.87
C GLY A 50 -0.52 -0.87 13.02
N HIS A 51 -0.10 0.24 12.43
CA HIS A 51 1.10 0.30 11.59
C HIS A 51 2.04 1.40 12.09
N PHE A 52 3.16 0.97 12.69
CA PHE A 52 4.25 1.84 13.12
C PHE A 52 5.44 1.62 12.22
N PHE A 53 5.91 2.67 11.57
CA PHE A 53 7.11 2.58 10.75
C PHE A 53 8.37 2.75 11.60
N HIS A 54 9.24 1.75 11.57
CA HIS A 54 10.58 1.81 12.12
C HIS A 54 11.58 1.74 10.97
N PHE A 55 12.22 2.86 10.66
CA PHE A 55 13.09 2.95 9.50
C PHE A 55 14.56 2.85 9.90
N GLN A 56 15.23 1.81 9.43
CA GLN A 56 16.69 1.72 9.47
C GLN A 56 17.34 2.48 8.31
N ASP A 57 16.75 2.40 7.12
CA ASP A 57 17.25 3.04 5.90
C ASP A 57 16.70 4.48 5.78
N PRO A 58 17.57 5.52 5.78
CA PRO A 58 17.16 6.90 5.58
C PRO A 58 16.52 7.16 4.21
N CYS A 59 16.93 6.43 3.17
CA CYS A 59 16.36 6.59 1.84
C CYS A 59 14.88 6.18 1.84
N ILE A 60 14.53 5.07 2.52
CA ILE A 60 13.14 4.63 2.66
C ILE A 60 12.33 5.61 3.53
N ARG A 61 12.94 6.14 4.59
CA ARG A 61 12.28 7.12 5.48
C ARG A 61 11.91 8.43 4.77
N ASN A 62 12.79 8.89 3.88
CA ASN A 62 12.71 10.20 3.24
C ASN A 62 12.11 10.15 1.82
N TYR A 63 11.67 8.97 1.39
CA TYR A 63 11.03 8.77 0.10
C TYR A 63 9.61 9.35 0.12
#